data_AF-A0A444YH46-F1
#
_entry.id   AF-A0A444YH46-F1
#
_cell.length_a   1.000
_cell.length_b   1.000
_cell.length_c   1.000
_cell.angle_alpha   90.00
_cell.angle_beta   90.00
_cell.angle_gamma   90.00
#
_symmetry.space_group_name_H-M   'P 1'
#
loop_
_entity.id
_entity.type
_entity.pdbx_description
1 polymer ?
#
loop_
_entity_poly.entity_id
_entity_poly.type
_entity_poly.pdbx_seq_one_letter_code
_entity_poly.pdbx_strand_id
1 'polypeptide(L)'
;MDVTCLRLIRLICEDNSNDWSGIADRLWRNVRYIKCVSTGIMKQYYPKVKYYAGEVPVIGGDYFASECSVGLNLDIMQPPETTRYVLFPNTAYFEFLPFNMNDETNNNVAEELLGSWKSLVCVILDDM
;
A
#
# COMPACT_ATOMS: atom_id res chain seq x y z
N MET A 1 26.13 -7.03 18.23
CA MET A 1 24.92 -7.89 18.27
C MET A 1 25.21 -9.00 19.28
N ASP A 2 24.45 -9.09 20.36
CA ASP A 2 24.69 -10.04 21.45
C ASP A 2 24.53 -11.49 20.97
N VAL A 3 25.43 -12.39 21.39
CA VAL A 3 25.38 -13.84 21.08
C VAL A 3 24.06 -14.49 21.51
N THR A 4 23.41 -13.93 22.54
CA THR A 4 22.08 -14.35 22.98
C THR A 4 21.00 -14.08 21.93
N CYS A 5 21.10 -12.95 21.21
CA CYS A 5 20.14 -12.57 20.15
C CYS A 5 20.24 -13.52 18.95
N LEU A 6 21.46 -13.86 18.54
CA LEU A 6 21.70 -14.85 17.48
C LEU A 6 21.12 -16.23 17.83
N ARG A 7 21.27 -16.68 19.07
CA ARG A 7 20.70 -17.96 19.53
C ARG A 7 19.18 -17.96 19.47
N LEU A 8 18.53 -16.85 19.83
CA LEU A 8 17.08 -16.72 19.78
C LEU A 8 16.54 -16.78 18.34
N ILE A 9 17.14 -16.01 17.42
CA ILE A 9 16.74 -16.02 16.00
C ILE A 9 16.85 -17.43 15.43
N ARG A 10 17.98 -18.11 15.71
CA ARG A 10 18.21 -19.49 15.27
C ARG A 10 17.12 -20.44 15.79
N LEU A 11 16.79 -20.39 17.07
CA LEU A 11 15.74 -21.22 17.66
C LEU A 11 14.36 -20.99 17.04
N ILE A 12 14.02 -19.74 16.70
CA ILE A 12 12.74 -19.41 16.07
C ILE A 12 12.67 -19.97 14.64
N CYS A 13 13.77 -19.86 13.88
CA CYS A 13 13.81 -20.28 12.49
C CYS A 13 14.06 -21.79 12.29
N GLU A 14 14.68 -22.47 13.25
CA GLU A 14 14.92 -23.93 13.23
C GLU A 14 13.76 -24.73 13.86
N ASP A 15 12.67 -24.07 14.26
CA ASP A 15 11.47 -24.77 14.72
C ASP A 15 10.97 -25.74 13.64
N ASN A 16 10.93 -27.03 13.95
CA ASN A 16 10.68 -28.14 13.02
C ASN A 16 9.23 -28.19 12.47
N SER A 17 8.43 -27.17 12.77
CA SER A 17 7.06 -27.04 12.29
C SER A 17 6.97 -26.78 10.78
N ASN A 18 8.06 -26.30 10.13
CA ASN A 18 8.06 -25.78 8.75
C ASN A 18 6.98 -24.70 8.50
N ASP A 19 6.35 -24.19 9.55
CA ASP A 19 5.29 -23.21 9.49
C ASP A 19 5.86 -21.83 9.79
N TRP A 20 5.82 -20.98 8.78
CA TRP A 20 6.27 -19.60 8.85
C TRP A 20 5.14 -18.63 9.18
N SER A 21 3.95 -19.15 9.49
CA SER A 21 2.84 -18.34 9.98
C SER A 21 3.26 -17.53 11.20
N GLY A 22 2.90 -16.25 11.23
CA GLY A 22 3.20 -15.36 12.35
C GLY A 22 4.70 -15.20 12.68
N ILE A 23 5.61 -15.49 11.74
CA ILE A 23 7.05 -15.35 11.97
C ILE A 23 7.44 -13.92 12.35
N ALA A 24 6.70 -12.92 11.86
CA ALA A 24 6.96 -11.53 12.20
C ALA A 24 6.81 -11.26 13.70
N ASP A 25 5.75 -11.77 14.33
CA ASP A 25 5.54 -11.63 15.78
C ASP A 25 6.60 -12.39 16.60
N ARG A 26 6.97 -13.60 16.14
CA ARG A 26 8.00 -14.42 16.82
C ARG A 26 9.37 -13.75 16.81
N LEU A 27 9.81 -13.22 15.66
CA LEU A 27 11.10 -12.55 15.52
C LEU A 27 11.10 -11.17 16.20
N TRP A 28 10.00 -10.42 16.08
CA TRP A 28 9.87 -9.08 16.63
C TRP A 28 8.72 -9.01 17.63
N ARG A 29 8.92 -9.53 18.84
CA ARG A 29 7.89 -9.63 19.90
C ARG A 29 7.21 -8.31 20.31
N ASN A 30 7.75 -7.17 19.90
CA ASN A 30 7.20 -5.83 20.15
C ASN A 30 6.72 -5.13 18.86
N VAL A 31 6.57 -5.86 17.76
CA VAL A 31 6.03 -5.33 16.50
C VAL A 31 4.59 -4.92 16.72
N ARG A 32 4.26 -3.69 16.33
CA ARG A 32 2.90 -3.14 16.49
C ARG A 32 2.05 -3.31 15.25
N TYR A 33 2.69 -3.24 14.09
CA TYR A 33 2.07 -3.36 12.79
C TYR A 33 3.14 -3.56 11.71
N ILE A 34 2.71 -4.01 10.54
CA ILE A 34 3.49 -4.03 9.30
C ILE A 34 2.86 -2.99 8.37
N LYS A 35 3.60 -1.94 8.00
CA LYS A 35 3.16 -0.95 7.02
C LYS A 35 3.69 -1.31 5.65
N CYS A 36 2.80 -1.55 4.68
CA CYS A 36 3.20 -1.87 3.31
C CYS A 36 2.18 -1.39 2.27
N VAL A 37 2.65 -1.14 1.04
CA VAL A 37 1.76 -0.94 -0.11
C VAL A 37 1.12 -2.28 -0.47
N SER A 38 -0.20 -2.36 -0.39
CA SER A 38 -0.98 -3.56 -0.67
C SER A 38 -1.97 -3.37 -1.83
N THR A 39 -1.94 -2.23 -2.49
CA THR A 39 -2.83 -1.87 -3.61
C THR A 39 -2.16 -2.13 -4.96
N GLY A 40 -2.91 -1.95 -6.06
CA GLY A 40 -2.41 -2.16 -7.42
C GLY A 40 -1.86 -3.58 -7.62
N ILE A 41 -0.71 -3.69 -8.27
CA ILE A 41 -0.05 -4.99 -8.52
C ILE A 41 0.40 -5.70 -7.24
N MET A 42 0.54 -4.97 -6.11
CA MET A 42 0.98 -5.55 -4.84
C MET A 42 -0.14 -6.32 -4.12
N LYS A 43 -1.40 -6.12 -4.55
CA LYS A 43 -2.58 -6.77 -3.97
C LYS A 43 -2.47 -8.29 -3.90
N GLN A 44 -1.87 -8.91 -4.92
CA GLN A 44 -1.68 -10.37 -4.97
C GLN A 44 -0.80 -10.92 -3.83
N TYR A 45 0.09 -10.11 -3.26
CA TYR A 45 0.98 -10.52 -2.17
C TYR A 45 0.36 -10.36 -0.79
N TYR A 46 -0.73 -9.59 -0.67
CA TYR A 46 -1.36 -9.29 0.61
C TYR A 46 -1.73 -10.55 1.44
N PRO A 47 -2.29 -11.64 0.85
CA PRO A 47 -2.53 -12.87 1.60
C PRO A 47 -1.24 -13.50 2.16
N LYS A 48 -0.13 -13.42 1.42
CA LYS A 48 1.16 -13.97 1.85
C LYS A 48 1.80 -13.12 2.95
N VAL A 49 1.65 -11.80 2.88
CA VAL A 49 2.06 -10.89 3.96
C VAL A 49 1.26 -11.20 5.23
N LYS A 50 -0.06 -11.37 5.14
CA LYS A 50 -0.89 -11.77 6.30
C LYS A 50 -0.46 -13.09 6.91
N TYR A 51 -0.13 -14.08 6.07
CA TYR A 51 0.39 -15.37 6.56
C TYR A 51 1.64 -15.17 7.44
N TYR A 52 2.65 -14.43 6.98
CA TYR A 52 3.86 -14.17 7.78
C TYR A 52 3.61 -13.23 8.97
N ALA A 53 2.63 -12.34 8.87
CA ALA A 53 2.25 -11.41 9.93
C ALA A 53 1.57 -12.13 11.11
N GLY A 54 0.76 -13.15 10.85
CA GLY A 54 -0.09 -13.78 11.88
C GLY A 54 -1.08 -12.77 12.44
N GLU A 55 -1.03 -12.56 13.76
CA GLU A 55 -1.90 -11.61 14.47
C GLU A 55 -1.44 -10.15 14.34
N VAL A 56 -0.24 -9.90 13.79
CA VAL A 56 0.29 -8.53 13.64
C VAL A 56 -0.55 -7.77 12.60
N PRO A 57 -1.11 -6.60 12.95
CA PRO A 57 -1.88 -5.80 12.00
C PRO A 57 -1.06 -5.41 10.76
N VAL A 58 -1.60 -5.68 9.57
CA VAL A 58 -1.02 -5.22 8.30
C VAL A 58 -1.79 -3.98 7.87
N ILE A 59 -1.12 -2.82 7.89
CA ILE A 59 -1.72 -1.52 7.57
C ILE A 59 -1.27 -1.02 6.20
N GLY A 60 -2.17 -0.34 5.50
CA GLY A 60 -1.93 0.21 4.18
C GLY A 60 -0.90 1.35 4.19
N GLY A 61 0.00 1.33 3.21
CA GLY A 61 0.91 2.44 2.91
C GLY A 61 0.22 3.59 2.18
N ASP A 62 0.98 4.66 1.98
CA ASP A 62 0.58 5.87 1.24
C ASP A 62 0.92 5.75 -0.26
N TYR A 63 0.44 6.69 -1.09
CA TYR A 63 0.66 6.68 -2.53
C TYR A 63 1.71 7.72 -2.93
N PHE A 64 2.83 7.25 -3.47
CA PHE A 64 3.96 8.04 -3.93
C PHE A 64 4.35 7.64 -5.37
N ALA A 65 4.90 8.60 -6.12
CA ALA A 65 5.50 8.41 -7.43
C ALA A 65 6.88 9.08 -7.46
N SER A 66 7.69 8.79 -8.48
CA SER A 66 8.98 9.48 -8.70
C SER A 66 8.82 10.98 -8.91
N GLU A 67 7.68 11.37 -9.47
CA GLU A 67 7.32 12.72 -9.85
C GLU A 67 6.84 13.52 -8.63
N CYS A 68 5.97 12.95 -7.79
CA CYS A 68 5.48 13.66 -6.61
C CYS A 68 4.98 12.74 -5.49
N SER A 69 4.86 13.34 -4.30
CA SER A 69 4.09 12.75 -3.21
C SER A 69 2.60 12.90 -3.49
N VAL A 70 1.94 11.80 -3.89
CA VAL A 70 0.60 11.85 -4.48
C VAL A 70 -0.47 11.99 -3.40
N GLY A 71 -0.50 11.11 -2.41
CA GLY A 71 -1.56 11.15 -1.39
C GLY A 71 -1.40 10.17 -0.23
N LEU A 72 -2.21 10.38 0.81
CA LEU A 72 -2.23 9.58 2.03
C LEU A 72 -3.37 8.58 2.05
N ASN A 73 -3.13 7.43 2.66
CA ASN A 73 -4.21 6.55 3.08
C ASN A 73 -4.68 6.97 4.48
N LEU A 74 -5.84 7.64 4.57
CA LEU A 74 -6.39 8.07 5.86
C LEU A 74 -7.09 6.93 6.64
N ASP A 75 -7.47 5.86 5.95
CA ASP A 75 -8.10 4.68 6.56
C ASP A 75 -7.19 3.46 6.39
N ILE A 76 -6.06 3.50 7.12
CA ILE A 76 -4.95 2.55 7.00
C ILE A 76 -5.30 1.10 7.33
N MET A 77 -6.47 0.85 7.95
CA MET A 77 -6.93 -0.50 8.33
C MET A 77 -7.79 -1.16 7.25
N GLN A 78 -8.20 -0.42 6.21
CA GLN A 78 -9.01 -0.98 5.14
C GLN A 78 -8.27 -2.09 4.39
N PRO A 79 -9.00 -3.12 3.94
CA PRO A 79 -8.43 -4.11 3.05
C PRO A 79 -8.07 -3.47 1.69
N PRO A 80 -7.14 -4.06 0.92
CA PRO A 80 -6.67 -3.53 -0.35
C PRO A 80 -7.77 -3.15 -1.37
N GLU A 81 -8.90 -3.84 -1.32
CA GLU A 81 -10.07 -3.63 -2.18
C GLU A 81 -10.74 -2.27 -1.99
N THR A 82 -10.71 -1.74 -0.77
CA THR A 82 -11.46 -0.54 -0.36
C THR A 82 -10.55 0.61 0.05
N THR A 83 -9.22 0.41 0.00
CA THR A 83 -8.22 1.45 0.22
C THR A 83 -8.45 2.64 -0.70
N ARG A 84 -8.46 3.85 -0.13
CA ARG A 84 -8.59 5.12 -0.84
C ARG A 84 -7.45 6.04 -0.44
N TYR A 85 -6.99 6.83 -1.40
CA TYR A 85 -5.95 7.83 -1.19
C TYR A 85 -6.55 9.23 -1.29
N VAL A 86 -6.18 10.09 -0.34
CA VAL A 86 -6.50 11.51 -0.37
C VAL A 86 -5.28 12.24 -0.90
N LEU A 87 -5.45 12.92 -2.04
CA LEU A 87 -4.36 13.67 -2.67
C LEU A 87 -3.87 14.81 -1.78
N PHE A 88 -2.58 15.09 -1.85
CA PHE A 88 -2.00 16.26 -1.20
C PHE A 88 -2.17 17.50 -2.08
N PRO A 89 -3.06 18.45 -1.76
CA PRO A 89 -3.33 19.59 -2.66
C PRO A 89 -2.15 20.56 -2.80
N ASN A 90 -1.09 20.38 -1.98
CA ASN A 90 0.06 21.27 -1.91
C ASN A 90 1.35 20.65 -2.48
N THR A 91 1.34 19.40 -2.97
CA THR A 91 2.56 18.75 -3.50
C THR A 91 2.71 18.90 -5.00
N ALA A 92 1.61 19.08 -5.73
CA ALA A 92 1.57 19.35 -7.15
C ALA A 92 0.20 19.92 -7.54
N TYR A 93 0.11 20.50 -8.73
CA TYR A 93 -1.18 20.71 -9.36
C TYR A 93 -1.63 19.42 -10.05
N PHE A 94 -2.82 18.91 -9.71
CA PHE A 94 -3.34 17.64 -10.22
C PHE A 94 -4.46 17.85 -11.24
N GLU A 95 -4.32 17.24 -12.40
CA GLU A 95 -5.33 17.20 -13.45
C GLU A 95 -5.78 15.75 -13.68
N PHE A 96 -7.04 15.57 -14.06
CA PHE A 96 -7.63 14.26 -14.29
C PHE A 96 -8.22 14.18 -15.68
N LEU A 97 -7.60 13.39 -16.55
CA LEU A 97 -8.09 13.13 -17.89
C LEU A 97 -9.03 11.92 -17.88
N PRO A 98 -10.17 11.95 -18.58
CA PRO A 98 -11.04 10.77 -18.72
C PRO A 98 -10.25 9.57 -19.24
N PHE A 99 -10.42 8.41 -18.62
CA PHE A 99 -9.77 7.18 -19.05
C PHE A 99 -10.81 6.22 -19.64
N ASN A 100 -10.93 6.22 -20.96
CA ASN A 100 -11.78 5.30 -21.69
C ASN A 100 -11.03 3.98 -21.90
N MET A 101 -11.42 2.92 -21.18
CA MET A 101 -10.90 1.57 -21.41
C MET A 101 -11.35 0.97 -22.75
N ASN A 102 -12.43 1.51 -23.33
CA ASN A 102 -12.96 1.13 -24.63
C ASN A 102 -13.00 2.39 -25.52
N ASP A 103 -12.39 2.34 -26.71
CA ASP A 103 -12.38 3.41 -27.72
C ASP A 103 -13.78 3.67 -28.35
N GLU A 104 -14.83 3.84 -27.55
CA GLU A 104 -16.13 4.27 -28.03
C GLU A 104 -16.40 5.71 -27.60
N THR A 105 -16.25 6.60 -28.57
CA THR A 105 -16.44 8.05 -28.50
C THR A 105 -17.90 8.41 -28.21
N ASN A 106 -18.32 8.35 -26.94
CA ASN A 106 -19.62 8.89 -26.52
C ASN A 106 -19.42 10.23 -25.78
N ASN A 107 -19.73 11.31 -26.49
CA ASN A 107 -19.58 12.71 -26.11
C ASN A 107 -20.63 13.19 -25.07
N ASN A 108 -20.78 12.48 -23.94
CA ASN A 108 -21.66 12.94 -22.85
C ASN A 108 -20.83 13.46 -21.69
N VAL A 109 -20.48 14.75 -21.75
CA VAL A 109 -19.55 15.45 -20.84
C VAL A 109 -20.17 15.78 -19.46
N ALA A 110 -21.34 15.22 -19.10
CA ALA A 110 -22.14 15.75 -17.98
C ALA A 110 -22.35 14.82 -16.77
N GLU A 111 -21.88 13.57 -16.79
CA GLU A 111 -21.87 12.73 -15.60
C GLU A 111 -20.51 12.06 -15.53
N GLU A 112 -19.61 12.46 -14.61
CA GLU A 112 -18.47 11.63 -14.16
C GLU A 112 -17.54 12.38 -13.18
N LEU A 113 -17.98 12.54 -11.92
CA LEU A 113 -17.08 12.98 -10.84
C LEU A 113 -16.87 11.89 -9.78
N LEU A 114 -17.80 10.95 -9.63
CA LEU A 114 -17.71 9.84 -8.70
C LEU A 114 -17.82 8.53 -9.45
N GLY A 115 -16.77 7.71 -9.40
CA GLY A 115 -16.80 6.33 -9.88
C GLY A 115 -16.22 6.06 -11.26
N SER A 116 -15.68 7.06 -11.97
CA SER A 116 -15.00 6.82 -13.24
C SER A 116 -13.49 6.77 -13.16
N TRP A 117 -12.92 5.99 -14.07
CA TRP A 117 -11.47 5.89 -14.24
C TRP A 117 -10.94 7.15 -14.91
N LYS A 118 -9.87 7.69 -14.35
CA LYS A 118 -9.17 8.86 -14.87
C LYS A 118 -7.67 8.64 -14.82
N SER A 119 -6.97 9.15 -15.83
CA SER A 119 -5.51 9.25 -15.80
C SER A 119 -5.14 10.47 -14.97
N LEU A 120 -4.30 10.27 -13.96
CA LEU A 120 -3.75 11.34 -13.13
C LEU A 120 -2.55 11.97 -13.84
N VAL A 121 -2.60 13.29 -14.03
CA VAL A 121 -1.48 14.10 -14.48
C VAL A 121 -1.11 15.04 -13.34
N CYS A 122 0.17 15.15 -13.04
CA CYS A 122 0.67 16.08 -12.03
C CYS A 122 1.66 17.04 -12.66
N VAL A 123 1.48 18.34 -12.38
CA VAL A 123 2.44 19.39 -12.70
C VAL A 123 3.14 19.74 -11.40
N ILE A 124 4.40 19.33 -11.30
CA ILE A 124 5.26 19.69 -10.19
C ILE A 124 5.61 21.16 -10.41
N LEU A 125 5.19 22.00 -9.48
CA LEU A 125 5.69 23.36 -9.42
C LEU A 125 7.09 23.24 -8.83
N ASP A 126 8.10 23.22 -9.69
CA ASP A 126 9.48 23.40 -9.24
C ASP A 126 9.50 24.74 -8.48
N ASP A 127 9.81 24.69 -7.19
CA ASP A 127 10.28 25.88 -6.50
C ASP A 127 11.54 26.33 -7.25
N MET A 128 11.47 27.53 -7.85
CA MET A 128 12.65 28.32 -8.27
C MET A 128 13.66 28.46 -7.14
#